data_AF-A0AAJ6YN59-F1
#
_entry.id   AF-A0AAJ6YN59-F1
#
_cell.length_a   1.000
_cell.length_b   1.000
_cell.length_c   1.000
_cell.angle_alpha   90.00
_cell.angle_beta   90.00
_cell.angle_gamma   90.00
#
_symmetry.space_group_name_H-M   'P 1'
#
loop_
_entity.id
_entity.type
_entity.pdbx_description
1 polymer ?
#
loop_
_entity_poly.entity_id
_entity_poly.type
_entity_poly.pdbx_seq_one_letter_code
_entity_poly.pdbx_strand_id
1 'polypeptide(L)'
;MADEAERRRKLGYLLAAILLLDVVLTCFGQKPLNLGGIKRRDVYIAGLFPYATHVPESIVGRGVMPSVKLAVDHINENPNILRNYRLHMWWNDTQCS
;
A
#
# COMPACT_ATOMS: atom_id res chain seq x y z
N MET A 1 51.35 8.02 36.57
CA MET A 1 50.04 7.76 37.21
C MET A 1 48.90 8.61 36.62
N ALA A 2 49.13 9.87 36.21
CA ALA A 2 48.11 10.72 35.57
C ALA A 2 47.71 10.27 34.14
N ASP A 3 48.68 9.79 33.35
CA ASP A 3 48.48 9.37 31.95
C ASP A 3 47.49 8.20 31.78
N GLU A 4 47.50 7.25 32.71
CA GLU A 4 46.62 6.07 32.64
C GLU A 4 45.16 6.40 32.98
N ALA A 5 44.93 7.38 33.86
CA ALA A 5 43.59 7.87 34.16
C ALA A 5 42.98 8.64 32.98
N GLU A 6 43.81 9.40 32.26
CA GLU A 6 43.39 10.12 31.06
C GLU A 6 43.07 9.15 29.91
N ARG A 7 43.90 8.12 29.72
CA ARG A 7 43.67 7.06 28.73
C ARG A 7 42.34 6.32 28.96
N ARG A 8 42.01 6.02 30.22
CA ARG A 8 40.72 5.39 30.59
C ARG A 8 39.52 6.29 30.32
N ARG A 9 39.65 7.60 30.56
CA ARG A 9 38.62 8.60 30.22
C ARG A 9 38.39 8.70 28.71
N LYS A 10 39.48 8.81 27.93
CA LYS A 10 39.39 8.85 26.45
C LYS A 10 38.76 7.58 25.90
N LEU A 11 39.12 6.41 26.43
CA LEU A 11 38.50 5.14 26.06
C LEU A 11 37.00 5.10 26.39
N GLY A 12 36.60 5.62 27.56
CA GLY A 12 35.19 5.73 27.94
C GLY A 12 34.37 6.61 27.00
N TYR A 13 34.91 7.78 26.61
CA TYR A 13 34.26 8.66 25.63
C TYR A 13 34.16 8.02 24.25
N LEU A 14 35.19 7.27 23.83
CA LEU A 14 35.21 6.61 22.53
C LEU A 14 34.18 5.47 22.46
N LEU A 15 34.05 4.68 23.54
CA LEU A 15 33.01 3.66 23.66
C LEU A 15 31.61 4.27 23.68
N ALA A 16 31.40 5.37 24.40
CA ALA A 16 30.12 6.06 24.42
C ALA A 16 29.73 6.63 23.03
N ALA A 17 30.69 7.16 22.28
CA ALA A 17 30.45 7.66 20.92
C ALA A 17 30.07 6.55 19.94
N ILE A 18 30.72 5.37 20.03
CA ILE A 18 30.37 4.20 19.20
C ILE A 18 28.95 3.74 19.51
N LEU A 19 28.60 3.60 20.79
CA LEU A 19 27.25 3.20 21.20
C LEU A 19 26.18 4.20 20.72
N LEU A 20 26.47 5.50 20.77
CA LEU A 20 25.57 6.53 20.23
C LEU A 20 25.42 6.43 18.71
N LEU A 21 26.50 6.16 17.98
CA LEU A 21 26.47 6.00 16.52
C LEU A 21 25.66 4.77 16.11
N ASP A 22 25.81 3.66 16.82
CA ASP A 22 25.05 2.42 16.58
C ASP A 22 23.55 2.61 16.84
N VAL A 23 23.18 3.36 17.89
CA VAL A 23 21.77 3.73 18.15
C VAL A 23 21.22 4.58 17.01
N VAL A 24 21.98 5.57 16.55
CA VAL A 24 21.55 6.44 15.44
C VAL A 24 21.38 5.63 14.14
N LEU A 25 22.32 4.76 13.80
CA LEU A 25 22.23 3.88 12.62
C LEU A 25 21.03 2.93 12.69
N THR A 26 20.79 2.33 13.86
CA THR A 26 19.64 1.45 14.06
C THR A 26 18.31 2.21 13.99
N CYS A 27 18.25 3.45 14.48
CA CYS A 27 17.08 4.33 14.35
C CYS A 27 16.79 4.76 12.91
N PHE A 28 17.81 5.04 12.09
CA PHE A 28 17.60 5.38 10.67
C PHE A 28 17.08 4.20 9.83
N GLY A 29 17.33 2.97 10.28
CA GLY A 29 16.82 1.74 9.65
C GLY A 29 15.41 1.34 10.07
N GLN A 30 14.81 2.01 11.05
CA GLN A 30 13.43 1.73 11.47
C GLN A 30 12.46 2.25 10.41
N LYS A 31 12.10 1.37 9.46
CA LYS A 31 10.83 1.49 8.74
C LYS A 31 9.75 1.81 9.78
N PRO A 32 8.91 2.84 9.60
CA PRO A 32 7.96 3.23 10.62
C PRO A 32 7.18 2.00 11.06
N LEU A 33 7.13 1.75 12.37
CA LEU A 33 6.34 0.67 12.96
C LEU A 33 4.92 0.78 12.39
N ASN A 34 4.57 -0.09 11.44
CA ASN A 34 3.20 -0.36 11.06
C ASN A 34 2.58 -1.11 12.25
N LEU A 35 2.28 -0.36 13.32
CA LEU A 35 1.71 -0.88 14.57
C LEU A 35 0.27 -1.40 14.38
N GLY A 36 -0.27 -1.27 13.18
CA GLY A 36 -1.19 -2.24 12.61
C GLY A 36 -0.87 -2.28 11.13
N GLY A 37 -0.37 -3.40 10.61
CA GLY A 37 -0.28 -3.58 9.16
C GLY A 37 -1.64 -3.21 8.60
N ILE A 38 -1.71 -2.11 7.83
CA ILE A 38 -2.99 -1.55 7.40
C ILE A 38 -3.60 -2.59 6.48
N LYS A 39 -4.43 -3.46 7.04
CA LYS A 39 -5.21 -4.43 6.29
C LYS A 39 -6.04 -3.60 5.33
N ARG A 40 -5.76 -3.72 4.03
CA ARG A 40 -6.55 -3.05 3.00
C ARG A 40 -8.01 -3.48 3.21
N ARG A 41 -8.90 -2.50 3.37
CA ARG A 41 -10.32 -2.74 3.54
C ARG A 41 -10.95 -2.94 2.17
N ASP A 42 -11.76 -3.96 2.00
CA ASP A 42 -12.42 -4.19 0.72
C ASP A 42 -13.63 -3.26 0.56
N VAL A 43 -13.77 -2.66 -0.62
CA VAL A 43 -14.94 -1.88 -1.04
C VAL A 43 -15.49 -2.52 -2.29
N TYR A 44 -16.81 -2.72 -2.32
CA TYR A 44 -17.50 -3.35 -3.43
C TYR A 44 -18.38 -2.34 -4.14
N ILE A 45 -18.31 -2.34 -5.46
CA ILE A 45 -19.28 -1.68 -6.33
C ILE A 45 -20.05 -2.74 -7.12
N ALA A 46 -21.34 -2.50 -7.32
CA ALA A 46 -22.16 -3.31 -8.19
C ALA A 46 -22.18 -2.70 -9.60
N GLY A 47 -22.06 -3.56 -10.62
CA GLY A 47 -22.17 -3.17 -12.03
C GLY A 47 -23.30 -3.93 -12.72
N LEU A 48 -24.24 -3.22 -13.33
CA LEU A 48 -25.31 -3.83 -14.11
C LEU A 48 -25.07 -3.48 -15.57
N PHE A 49 -24.79 -4.48 -16.40
CA PHE A 49 -24.46 -4.27 -17.80
C PHE A 49 -25.31 -5.21 -18.67
N PRO A 50 -25.90 -4.73 -19.78
CA PRO A 50 -26.50 -5.63 -20.75
C PRO A 50 -25.37 -6.34 -21.52
N TYR A 51 -25.23 -7.64 -21.34
CA TYR A 51 -24.09 -8.41 -21.86
C TYR A 51 -24.50 -9.57 -22.77
N ALA A 52 -25.76 -10.02 -22.66
CA ALA A 52 -26.32 -11.11 -23.45
C ALA A 52 -26.16 -10.94 -24.95
N THR A 53 -25.68 -11.97 -25.65
CA THR A 53 -25.42 -11.93 -27.10
C THR A 53 -26.68 -11.78 -27.95
N HIS A 54 -27.85 -12.15 -27.43
CA HIS A 54 -29.12 -12.12 -28.14
C HIS A 54 -29.86 -10.77 -28.04
N VAL A 55 -29.37 -9.85 -27.19
CA VAL A 55 -29.96 -8.51 -27.00
C VAL A 55 -29.16 -7.51 -27.85
N PRO A 56 -29.73 -6.81 -28.84
CA PRO A 56 -28.98 -5.86 -29.67
C PRO A 56 -28.24 -4.77 -28.88
N GLU A 57 -28.86 -4.25 -27.83
CA GLU A 57 -28.37 -3.18 -26.97
C GLU A 57 -27.14 -3.60 -26.13
N SER A 58 -26.90 -4.91 -25.99
CA SER A 58 -25.76 -5.46 -25.26
C SER A 58 -24.40 -5.09 -25.85
N ILE A 59 -24.35 -4.57 -27.07
CA ILE A 59 -23.11 -4.05 -27.67
C ILE A 59 -22.48 -2.96 -26.80
N VAL A 60 -23.32 -2.14 -26.15
CA VAL A 60 -22.87 -1.09 -25.24
C VAL A 60 -22.24 -1.71 -23.99
N GLY A 61 -22.92 -2.66 -23.34
CA GLY A 61 -22.37 -3.32 -22.14
C GLY A 61 -21.09 -4.11 -22.42
N ARG A 62 -20.97 -4.74 -23.60
CA ARG A 62 -19.72 -5.38 -24.06
C ARG A 62 -18.58 -4.39 -24.28
N GLY A 63 -18.87 -3.17 -24.72
CA GLY A 63 -17.87 -2.11 -24.86
C GLY A 63 -17.47 -1.47 -23.52
N VAL A 64 -18.44 -1.25 -22.63
CA VAL A 64 -18.25 -0.54 -21.36
C VAL A 64 -17.56 -1.41 -20.30
N MET A 65 -17.94 -2.68 -20.18
CA MET A 65 -17.45 -3.56 -19.10
C MET A 65 -15.91 -3.66 -19.07
N PRO A 66 -15.20 -3.85 -20.21
CA PRO A 66 -13.74 -3.81 -20.23
C PRO A 66 -13.15 -2.50 -19.72
N SER A 67 -13.75 -1.35 -20.07
CA SER A 67 -13.30 -0.04 -19.59
C SER A 67 -13.47 0.11 -18.09
N VAL A 68 -14.56 -0.41 -17.52
CA VAL A 68 -14.79 -0.39 -16.06
C VAL A 68 -13.78 -1.27 -15.33
N LYS A 69 -13.46 -2.45 -15.86
CA LYS A 69 -12.41 -3.31 -15.30
C LYS A 69 -11.06 -2.60 -15.28
N LEU A 70 -10.67 -1.99 -16.40
CA LEU A 70 -9.42 -1.22 -16.48
C LEU A 70 -9.39 -0.04 -15.49
N ALA A 71 -10.51 0.65 -15.31
CA ALA A 71 -10.60 1.73 -14.33
C ALA A 71 -10.42 1.22 -12.89
N VAL A 72 -11.01 0.07 -12.54
CA VAL A 72 -10.83 -0.55 -11.23
C VAL A 72 -9.36 -0.94 -11.00
N ASP A 73 -8.69 -1.49 -12.00
CA ASP A 73 -7.27 -1.83 -11.93
C ASP A 73 -6.41 -0.58 -11.73
N HIS A 74 -6.63 0.48 -12.54
CA HIS A 74 -5.93 1.76 -12.40
C HIS A 74 -6.11 2.41 -11.02
N ILE A 75 -7.32 2.34 -10.45
CA ILE A 75 -7.60 2.86 -9.10
C ILE A 75 -6.82 2.08 -8.05
N ASN A 76 -6.82 0.74 -8.15
CA ASN A 76 -6.13 -0.14 -7.20
C ASN A 76 -4.60 -0.03 -7.28
N GLU A 77 -4.05 0.32 -8.44
CA GLU A 77 -2.61 0.53 -8.65
C GLU A 77 -2.13 1.91 -8.18
N ASN A 78 -3.01 2.90 -8.10
CA ASN A 78 -2.65 4.27 -7.75
C ASN A 78 -2.49 4.44 -6.22
N PRO A 79 -1.27 4.73 -5.70
CA PRO A 79 -1.03 4.85 -4.26
C PRO A 79 -1.66 6.09 -3.61
N ASN A 80 -2.16 7.04 -4.41
CA ASN A 80 -2.78 8.29 -3.94
C ASN A 80 -4.32 8.20 -3.90
N ILE A 81 -4.90 7.16 -4.48
CA ILE A 81 -6.36 6.94 -4.51
C ILE A 81 -6.65 5.70 -3.69
N LEU A 82 -7.62 5.77 -2.76
CA LEU A 82 -8.05 4.61 -1.97
C LEU A 82 -6.87 3.83 -1.31
N ARG A 83 -5.83 4.53 -0.84
CA ARG A 83 -4.52 3.98 -0.38
C ARG A 83 -4.59 2.79 0.59
N ASN A 84 -5.68 2.69 1.36
CA ASN A 84 -5.92 1.66 2.38
C ASN A 84 -7.17 0.81 2.07
N TYR A 85 -7.66 0.88 0.85
CA TYR A 85 -8.80 0.12 0.37
C TYR A 85 -8.39 -0.69 -0.87
N ARG A 86 -9.16 -1.74 -1.15
CA ARG A 86 -9.11 -2.45 -2.42
C ARG A 86 -10.51 -2.43 -3.02
N LEU A 87 -10.64 -1.85 -4.19
CA LEU A 87 -11.90 -1.76 -4.92
C LEU A 87 -12.12 -3.07 -5.67
N HIS A 88 -13.30 -3.65 -5.49
CA HIS A 88 -13.78 -4.82 -6.21
C HIS A 88 -15.09 -4.46 -6.92
N MET A 89 -15.29 -5.03 -8.11
CA MET A 89 -16.55 -4.90 -8.83
C MET A 89 -17.24 -6.27 -8.91
N TRP A 90 -18.47 -6.35 -8.41
CA TRP A 90 -19.37 -7.44 -8.72
C TRP A 90 -20.34 -6.97 -9.80
N TRP A 91 -20.36 -7.65 -10.94
CA TRP A 91 -21.27 -7.29 -12.02
C TRP A 91 -22.21 -8.43 -12.41
N ASN A 92 -23.38 -8.06 -12.96
CA ASN A 92 -24.37 -9.00 -13.48
C ASN A 92 -24.87 -8.58 -14.86
N ASP A 93 -25.21 -9.57 -15.69
CA ASP A 93 -25.87 -9.36 -16.98
C ASP A 93 -27.35 -9.05 -16.77
N THR A 94 -27.81 -7.89 -17.22
CA THR A 94 -29.21 -7.48 -17.09
C THR A 94 -30.09 -7.99 -18.22
N GLN A 95 -29.52 -8.37 -19.36
CA GLN A 95 -30.27 -8.74 -20.57
C GLN A 95 -31.30 -7.67 -21.01
N CYS A 96 -31.12 -6.40 -20.60
CA CYS A 96 -32.11 -5.32 -20.78
C CYS A 96 -33.50 -5.62 -20.20
N SER A 97 -33.56 -6.43 -19.14
CA SER A 97 -34.80 -6.70 -18.37
C SER A 97 -34.92 -5.85 -17.12
#